data_AF-A0A0R2WQG0-F1
#
_entry.id   AF-A0A0R2WQG0-F1
#
_cell.length_a   1.000
_cell.length_b   1.000
_cell.length_c   1.000
_cell.angle_alpha   90.00
_cell.angle_beta   90.00
_cell.angle_gamma   90.00
#
_symmetry.space_group_name_H-M   'P 1'
#
loop_
_entity.id
_entity.type
_entity.pdbx_description
1 polymer ?
#
loop_
_entity_poly.entity_id
_entity_poly.type
_entity_poly.pdbx_seq_one_letter_code
_entity_poly.pdbx_strand_id
1 'polypeptide(L)'
;MRDFYNQTYKFGKARPFLNQKYPKSAKITYWFPSIFLVGFDIGMILLFFGIPHLTAFYALYFTLIFLDSLIQNQNLKVAFLSIVTTFTQFLGYGLGFLESYFFNKNH
;
A
#
# COMPACT_ATOMS: atom_id res chain seq x y z
N MET A 1 4.09 6.57 13.47
CA MET A 1 3.33 5.55 12.71
C MET A 1 1.83 5.79 12.72
N ARG A 2 1.17 5.99 13.86
CA ARG A 2 -0.30 6.27 13.90
C ARG A 2 -0.70 7.50 13.09
N ASP A 3 0.02 8.61 13.25
CA ASP A 3 -0.27 9.83 12.49
C ASP A 3 0.01 9.68 11.00
N PHE A 4 1.09 8.97 10.66
CA PHE A 4 1.43 8.63 9.28
C PHE A 4 0.33 7.78 8.63
N TYR A 5 -0.17 6.75 9.32
CA TYR A 5 -1.32 5.96 8.88
C TYR A 5 -2.56 6.85 8.67
N ASN A 6 -2.90 7.69 9.64
CA ASN A 6 -4.06 8.59 9.53
C ASN A 6 -3.92 9.56 8.35
N GLN A 7 -2.70 10.02 8.08
CA GLN A 7 -2.40 10.90 6.96
C GLN A 7 -2.57 10.17 5.62
N THR A 8 -1.98 8.99 5.46
CA THR A 8 -2.08 8.20 4.22
C THR A 8 -3.50 7.71 3.98
N TYR A 9 -4.23 7.37 5.04
CA TYR A 9 -5.64 7.02 4.99
C TYR A 9 -6.52 8.19 4.50
N LYS A 10 -6.33 9.41 5.04
CA LYS A 10 -7.02 10.60 4.53
C LYS A 10 -6.70 10.85 3.06
N PHE A 11 -5.45 10.65 2.64
CA PHE A 11 -5.06 10.77 1.23
C PHE A 11 -5.73 9.72 0.34
N GLY A 12 -5.83 8.46 0.78
CA GLY A 12 -6.57 7.43 0.08
C GLY A 12 -8.04 7.78 -0.06
N LYS A 13 -8.68 8.21 1.03
CA LYS A 13 -10.12 8.54 1.09
C LYS A 13 -10.51 9.69 0.16
N ALA A 14 -9.64 10.69 0.00
CA ALA A 14 -9.90 11.85 -0.85
C ALA A 14 -9.92 11.51 -2.35
N ARG A 15 -9.24 10.45 -2.78
CA ARG A 15 -8.99 10.18 -4.20
C ARG A 15 -10.24 9.75 -4.97
N PRO A 16 -11.10 8.83 -4.48
CA PRO A 16 -12.36 8.52 -5.16
C PRO A 16 -13.27 9.73 -5.34
N PHE A 17 -13.36 10.62 -4.33
CA PHE A 17 -14.10 11.88 -4.44
C PHE A 17 -13.52 12.81 -5.52
N LEU A 18 -12.20 12.99 -5.54
CA LEU A 18 -11.53 13.78 -6.58
C LEU A 18 -11.68 13.18 -7.98
N ASN A 19 -11.65 11.85 -8.10
CA ASN A 19 -11.86 11.16 -9.37
C ASN A 19 -13.30 11.35 -9.90
N GLN A 20 -14.29 11.42 -9.01
CA GLN A 20 -15.67 11.75 -9.39
C GLN A 20 -15.81 13.22 -9.82
N LYS A 21 -15.19 14.15 -9.08
CA LYS A 21 -15.23 15.59 -9.39
C LYS A 21 -14.44 15.96 -10.66
N TYR A 22 -13.34 15.25 -10.91
CA TYR A 22 -12.42 15.48 -12.03
C TYR A 22 -12.11 14.17 -12.77
N PRO A 23 -13.05 13.63 -13.55
CA PRO A 23 -12.91 12.33 -14.21
C PRO A 23 -11.72 12.26 -15.18
N LYS A 24 -11.34 13.39 -15.79
CA LYS A 24 -10.14 13.48 -16.66
C LYS A 24 -8.82 13.26 -15.91
N SER A 25 -8.81 13.40 -14.58
CA SER A 25 -7.62 13.21 -13.73
C SER A 25 -7.56 11.84 -13.05
N ALA A 26 -8.60 11.01 -13.22
CA ALA A 26 -8.66 9.67 -12.66
C ALA A 26 -7.61 8.79 -13.33
N LYS A 27 -6.79 8.12 -12.51
CA LYS A 27 -5.74 7.20 -12.97
C LYS A 27 -5.92 5.85 -12.31
N ILE A 28 -5.69 4.80 -13.09
CA ILE A 28 -5.70 3.42 -12.58
C ILE A 28 -4.59 3.18 -11.56
N THR A 29 -3.51 3.95 -11.62
CA THR A 29 -2.38 3.88 -10.68
C THR A 29 -2.78 4.18 -9.23
N TYR A 30 -3.90 4.87 -8.99
CA TYR A 30 -4.41 5.09 -7.63
C TYR A 30 -4.94 3.80 -6.98
N TRP A 31 -5.27 2.78 -7.76
CA TRP A 31 -5.67 1.47 -7.23
C TRP A 31 -4.49 0.62 -6.77
N PHE A 32 -3.27 1.00 -7.14
CA PHE A 32 -2.09 0.19 -6.87
C PHE A 32 -1.93 -0.16 -5.38
N PRO A 33 -2.06 0.78 -4.42
CA PRO A 33 -1.92 0.43 -3.00
C PRO A 33 -3.00 -0.55 -2.52
N SER A 34 -4.23 -0.43 -3.02
CA SER A 34 -5.32 -1.34 -2.69
C SER A 34 -5.12 -2.73 -3.28
N ILE A 35 -4.70 -2.81 -4.55
CA ILE A 35 -4.37 -4.07 -5.23
C ILE A 35 -3.18 -4.75 -4.56
N PHE A 36 -2.17 -3.98 -4.15
CA PHE A 36 -1.02 -4.49 -3.41
C PHE A 36 -1.45 -5.15 -2.10
N LEU A 37 -2.33 -4.51 -1.31
CA LEU A 37 -2.82 -5.11 -0.06
C LEU A 37 -3.57 -6.42 -0.31
N VAL A 38 -4.54 -6.41 -1.22
CA VAL A 38 -5.32 -7.62 -1.55
C VAL A 38 -4.41 -8.72 -2.09
N GLY A 39 -3.45 -8.38 -2.95
CA GLY A 39 -2.47 -9.33 -3.48
C GLY A 39 -1.53 -9.87 -2.41
N PHE A 40 -1.16 -9.05 -1.41
CA PHE A 40 -0.36 -9.48 -0.27
C PHE A 40 -1.12 -10.49 0.58
N ASP A 41 -2.39 -10.22 0.91
CA ASP A 41 -3.25 -11.14 1.66
C ASP A 41 -3.45 -12.47 0.91
N ILE A 42 -3.71 -12.40 -0.41
CA ILE A 42 -3.79 -13.60 -1.27
C ILE A 42 -2.47 -14.36 -1.25
N GLY A 43 -1.32 -13.68 -1.32
CA GLY A 43 0.00 -14.31 -1.25
C GLY A 43 0.20 -15.08 0.06
N MET A 44 -0.19 -14.48 1.18
CA MET A 44 -0.13 -15.14 2.49
C MET A 44 -1.04 -16.38 2.55
N ILE A 45 -2.24 -16.32 1.98
CA ILE A 45 -3.14 -17.47 1.86
C ILE A 45 -2.52 -18.58 0.99
N LEU A 46 -1.99 -18.23 -0.19
CA LEU A 46 -1.33 -19.17 -1.10
C LEU A 46 -0.09 -19.83 -0.49
N LEU A 47 0.63 -19.13 0.38
CA LEU A 47 1.75 -19.67 1.12
C LEU A 47 1.31 -20.85 2.01
N PHE A 48 0.15 -20.76 2.66
CA PHE A 48 -0.40 -21.88 3.44
C PHE A 48 -0.74 -23.10 2.56
N PHE A 49 -1.07 -22.88 1.29
CA PHE A 49 -1.28 -23.94 0.31
C PHE A 49 0.02 -24.41 -0.38
N GLY A 50 1.19 -23.95 0.06
CA GLY A 50 2.48 -24.35 -0.50
C GLY A 50 2.80 -23.71 -1.84
N ILE A 51 2.14 -22.60 -2.22
CA ILE A 51 2.43 -21.83 -3.45
C ILE A 51 3.15 -20.54 -3.05
N PRO A 52 4.50 -20.55 -2.94
CA PRO A 52 5.24 -19.40 -2.39
C PRO A 52 5.50 -18.30 -3.42
N HIS A 53 5.19 -18.50 -4.71
CA HIS A 53 5.56 -17.60 -5.80
C HIS A 53 5.19 -16.14 -5.52
N LEU A 54 3.94 -15.89 -5.14
CA LEU A 54 3.45 -14.53 -4.91
C LEU A 54 4.11 -13.90 -3.68
N THR A 55 4.24 -14.65 -2.59
CA THR A 55 4.94 -14.19 -1.37
C THR A 55 6.42 -13.93 -1.63
N ALA A 56 7.08 -14.74 -2.46
CA ALA A 56 8.47 -14.53 -2.84
C ALA A 56 8.66 -13.21 -3.61
N PHE A 57 7.71 -12.83 -4.49
CA PHE A 57 7.73 -11.51 -5.12
C PHE A 57 7.63 -10.37 -4.10
N TYR A 58 6.74 -10.48 -3.11
CA TYR A 58 6.65 -9.47 -2.03
C TYR A 58 7.91 -9.43 -1.16
N ALA A 59 8.49 -10.59 -0.84
CA ALA A 59 9.74 -10.67 -0.08
C ALA A 59 10.89 -10.00 -0.84
N LEU A 60 11.00 -10.23 -2.15
CA LEU A 60 11.98 -9.55 -3.01
C LEU A 60 11.74 -8.04 -3.02
N TYR A 61 10.49 -7.59 -3.19
CA TYR A 61 10.13 -6.17 -3.18
C TYR A 61 10.54 -5.46 -1.88
N PHE A 62 10.23 -6.04 -0.71
CA PHE A 62 10.63 -5.46 0.57
C PHE A 62 12.13 -5.56 0.83
N THR A 63 12.80 -6.59 0.32
CA THR A 63 14.27 -6.69 0.38
C THR A 63 14.92 -5.58 -0.43
N LEU A 64 14.41 -5.26 -1.63
CA LEU A 64 14.91 -4.16 -2.43
C LEU A 64 14.73 -2.81 -1.72
N ILE A 65 13.57 -2.57 -1.09
CA ILE A 65 13.34 -1.36 -0.28
C ILE A 65 14.32 -1.26 0.89
N PHE A 66 14.57 -2.38 1.56
CA PHE A 66 15.51 -2.43 2.67
C PHE A 66 16.94 -2.10 2.21
N LEU A 67 17.41 -2.76 1.15
CA LEU A 67 18.75 -2.55 0.61
C LEU A 67 18.93 -1.12 0.09
N ASP A 68 17.96 -0.60 -0.65
CA ASP A 68 17.97 0.77 -1.16
C ASP A 68 18.07 1.79 0.00
N SER A 69 17.21 1.63 1.01
CA SER A 69 17.23 2.50 2.19
C SER A 69 18.53 2.35 3.00
N LEU A 70 19.08 1.14 3.10
CA LEU A 70 20.34 0.88 3.79
C LEU A 70 21.51 1.53 3.07
N ILE A 71 21.57 1.45 1.73
CA ILE A 71 22.64 2.08 0.93
C ILE A 71 22.57 3.60 1.06
N GLN A 72 21.38 4.19 0.94
CA GLN A 72 21.21 5.65 0.96
C GLN A 72 21.43 6.25 2.35
N ASN A 73 20.96 5.59 3.41
CA ASN A 73 20.96 6.16 4.76
C ASN A 73 22.06 5.60 5.67
N GLN A 74 22.72 4.50 5.25
CA GLN A 74 23.75 3.79 6.02
C GLN A 74 23.31 3.45 7.46
N ASN A 75 22.00 3.30 7.68
CA ASN A 75 21.43 3.12 9.00
C ASN A 75 20.43 1.95 9.00
N LEU A 76 20.79 0.90 9.74
CA LEU A 76 20.00 -0.33 9.81
C LEU A 76 18.59 -0.09 10.38
N LYS A 77 18.45 0.81 11.36
CA LYS A 77 17.13 1.15 11.92
C LYS A 77 16.25 1.83 10.87
N VAL A 78 16.82 2.71 10.04
CA VAL A 78 16.09 3.38 8.96
C VAL A 78 15.68 2.39 7.87
N ALA A 79 16.56 1.44 7.53
CA ALA A 79 16.25 0.39 6.57
C ALA A 79 15.10 -0.53 7.04
N PHE A 80 15.04 -0.89 8.32
CA PHE A 80 13.87 -1.61 8.85
C PHE A 80 12.62 -0.73 8.90
N LEU A 81 12.78 0.55 9.26
CA LEU A 81 11.68 1.50 9.32
C LEU A 81 11.07 1.75 7.93
N SER A 82 11.84 1.67 6.84
CA SER A 82 11.35 1.86 5.48
C SER A 82 10.37 0.75 5.07
N ILE A 83 10.64 -0.51 5.43
CA ILE A 83 9.68 -1.63 5.24
C ILE A 83 8.36 -1.31 5.95
N VAL A 84 8.42 -0.98 7.24
CA VAL A 84 7.23 -0.69 8.06
C VAL A 84 6.47 0.52 7.51
N THR A 85 7.20 1.54 7.05
CA THR A 85 6.62 2.76 6.49
C THR A 85 5.93 2.48 5.16
N THR A 86 6.54 1.72 4.25
CA THR A 86 5.91 1.33 2.98
C THR A 86 4.63 0.53 3.22
N PHE A 87 4.68 -0.47 4.10
CA PHE A 87 3.49 -1.25 4.41
C PHE A 87 2.40 -0.39 5.05
N THR A 88 2.74 0.47 6.02
CA THR A 88 1.79 1.40 6.65
C THR A 88 1.19 2.39 5.65
N GLN A 89 1.99 2.85 4.68
CA GLN A 89 1.53 3.76 3.63
C GLN A 89 0.50 3.08 2.73
N PHE A 90 0.81 1.86 2.27
CA PHE A 90 -0.11 1.09 1.43
C PHE A 90 -1.36 0.69 2.19
N LEU A 91 -1.23 0.30 3.46
CA LEU A 91 -2.35 -0.03 4.33
C LEU A 91 -3.29 1.16 4.49
N GLY A 92 -2.78 2.31 4.95
CA GLY A 92 -3.59 3.51 5.15
C GLY A 92 -4.23 3.98 3.85
N TYR A 93 -3.43 4.22 2.80
CA TYR A 93 -3.96 4.68 1.52
C TYR A 93 -4.94 3.68 0.92
N GLY A 94 -4.56 2.40 0.85
CA GLY A 94 -5.31 1.35 0.19
C GLY A 94 -6.68 1.13 0.83
N LEU A 95 -6.74 1.08 2.16
CA LEU A 95 -8.00 0.97 2.90
C LEU A 95 -8.84 2.24 2.75
N GLY A 96 -8.25 3.42 2.90
CA GLY A 96 -8.98 4.69 2.73
C GLY A 96 -9.57 4.85 1.33
N PHE A 97 -8.83 4.42 0.30
CA PHE A 97 -9.29 4.42 -1.08
C PHE A 97 -10.45 3.45 -1.29
N LEU A 98 -10.31 2.19 -0.86
CA LEU A 98 -11.37 1.18 -0.98
C LEU A 98 -12.63 1.61 -0.24
N GLU A 99 -12.49 2.10 0.99
CA GLU A 99 -13.62 2.55 1.80
C GLU A 99 -14.40 3.66 1.10
N SER A 100 -13.71 4.70 0.62
CA SER A 100 -14.34 5.82 -0.07
C SER A 100 -14.96 5.43 -1.41
N TYR A 101 -14.33 4.50 -2.13
CA TYR A 101 -14.82 4.06 -3.43
C TYR A 101 -16.08 3.20 -3.32
N PHE A 102 -16.14 2.27 -2.35
CA PHE A 102 -17.24 1.32 -2.21
C PHE A 102 -18.38 1.84 -1.32
N PHE A 103 -18.07 2.47 -0.18
CA PHE A 103 -19.09 2.84 0.81
C PHE A 103 -19.59 4.28 0.64
N ASN A 104 -18.79 5.17 0.07
CA ASN A 104 -19.12 6.59 -0.03
C ASN A 104 -19.80 6.97 -1.35
N LYS A 105 -20.37 5.98 -2.05
CA LYS A 105 -21.14 6.16 -3.29
C LYS A 105 -22.64 6.46 -3.05
N ASN A 106 -23.07 6.58 -1.79
CA ASN A 106 -24.48 6.67 -1.38
C ASN A 106 -24.93 8.04 -0.80
N HIS A 107 -24.29 9.15 -1.16
CA HIS A 107 -24.85 10.49 -0.88
C HIS A 107 -24.67 11.43 -2.07
#